data_AF-T5AES9-F1
#
_entry.id   AF-T5AES9-F1
#
_cell.length_a   1.000
_cell.length_b   1.000
_cell.length_c   1.000
_cell.angle_alpha   90.00
_cell.angle_beta   90.00
_cell.angle_gamma   90.00
#
_symmetry.space_group_name_H-M   'P 1'
#
loop_
_entity.id
_entity.type
_entity.pdbx_description
1 polymer ?
#
loop_
_entity_poly.entity_id
_entity_poly.type
_entity_poly.pdbx_seq_one_letter_code
_entity_poly.pdbx_strand_id
1 'polypeptide(L)' 'MPPALSTAPLFWSGPLRYCRWAARERPALFWSVVIGAAGPIGMPIVPPIRHYFGDIDPAPVPVTYPGTMWPLHNPESGGW' A
#
# COMPACT_ATOMS: atom_id res chain seq x y z
N MET A 1 48.73 -0.93 13.89
CA MET A 1 47.43 -1.43 14.41
C MET A 1 46.52 -1.61 13.20
N PRO A 2 46.19 -2.83 12.76
CA PRO A 2 45.29 -3.01 11.62
C PRO A 2 43.88 -2.48 12.00
N PRO A 3 43.17 -1.78 11.10
CA PRO A 3 41.79 -1.36 11.36
C PRO A 3 40.96 -2.62 11.58
N ALA A 4 40.16 -2.65 12.65
CA ALA A 4 39.26 -3.77 12.93
C ALA A 4 38.30 -3.95 11.75
N LEU A 5 38.51 -4.99 10.95
CA LEU A 5 37.57 -5.38 9.90
C LEU A 5 36.23 -5.67 10.57
N SER A 6 35.20 -4.91 10.19
CA SER A 6 33.83 -5.03 10.71
C SER A 6 33.37 -6.50 10.64
N THR A 7 33.04 -7.08 11.81
CA THR A 7 32.49 -8.44 11.99
C THR A 7 31.15 -8.69 11.26
N ALA A 8 30.62 -7.69 10.54
CA ALA A 8 29.36 -7.82 9.83
C ALA A 8 29.47 -8.81 8.65
N PRO A 9 28.53 -9.77 8.51
CA PRO A 9 28.48 -10.63 7.33
C PRO A 9 28.25 -9.81 6.05
N LEU A 10 28.82 -10.22 4.92
CA LEU A 10 28.60 -9.53 3.64
C LEU A 10 27.23 -9.89 3.07
N PHE A 11 26.47 -8.89 2.62
CA PHE A 11 25.13 -9.07 2.03
C PHE A 11 25.13 -10.04 0.83
N TRP A 12 26.03 -9.83 -0.14
CA TRP A 12 26.11 -10.63 -1.37
C TRP A 12 26.67 -12.05 -1.19
N SER A 13 27.26 -12.36 -0.02
CA SER A 13 27.78 -13.70 0.29
C SER A 13 26.77 -14.60 1.01
N GLY A 14 25.77 -14.00 1.66
CA GLY A 14 24.88 -14.69 2.57
C GLY A 14 23.74 -13.78 3.03
N PRO A 15 22.79 -13.45 2.13
CA PRO A 15 21.78 -12.43 2.39
C PRO A 15 20.91 -12.75 3.61
N LEU A 16 20.50 -14.02 3.78
CA LEU A 16 19.74 -14.46 4.96
C LEU A 16 20.55 -14.35 6.26
N ARG A 17 21.86 -14.64 6.19
CA ARG A 17 22.77 -14.50 7.33
C ARG A 17 22.95 -13.04 7.71
N TYR A 18 23.01 -12.15 6.72
CA TYR A 18 23.05 -10.70 6.92
C TYR A 18 21.77 -10.18 7.55
N CYS A 19 20.59 -10.51 7.01
CA CYS A 19 19.31 -10.08 7.58
C CYS A 19 19.17 -10.51 9.05
N ARG A 20 19.53 -11.74 9.39
CA ARG A 20 19.49 -12.26 10.77
C ARG A 20 20.47 -11.54 11.72
N TRP A 21 21.60 -11.07 11.22
CA TRP A 21 22.55 -10.25 11.99
C TRP A 21 22.03 -8.81 12.14
N ALA A 22 21.61 -8.19 11.02
CA ALA A 22 21.11 -6.82 10.98
C ALA A 22 19.88 -6.61 11.86
N ALA A 23 18.97 -7.58 11.92
CA ALA A 23 17.78 -7.53 12.77
C ALA A 23 18.09 -7.45 14.28
N ARG A 24 19.24 -7.98 14.72
CA ARG A 24 19.64 -8.03 16.15
C ARG A 24 20.67 -6.97 16.51
N GLU A 25 21.67 -6.75 15.65
CA GLU A 25 22.77 -5.82 15.92
C GLU A 25 22.44 -4.37 15.56
N ARG A 26 21.59 -4.17 14.54
CA ARG A 26 21.19 -2.83 14.05
C ARG A 26 19.67 -2.77 13.82
N PRO A 27 18.86 -2.99 14.88
CA PRO A 27 17.42 -3.15 14.74
C PRO A 27 16.74 -1.92 14.14
N ALA A 28 17.16 -0.71 14.53
CA ALA A 28 16.59 0.53 14.02
C ALA A 28 16.69 0.64 12.49
N LEU A 29 17.86 0.38 11.91
CA LEU A 29 18.06 0.44 10.46
C LEU A 29 17.30 -0.67 9.74
N PHE A 30 17.39 -1.91 10.24
CA PHE A 30 16.74 -3.06 9.62
C PHE A 30 15.23 -2.88 9.57
N TRP A 31 14.59 -2.58 10.70
CA TRP A 31 13.14 -2.46 10.79
C TRP A 31 12.60 -1.20 10.11
N SER A 32 13.37 -0.11 10.06
CA SER A 32 12.96 1.09 9.30
C SER A 32 12.79 0.78 7.82
N VAL A 33 13.71 0.02 7.22
CA VAL A 33 13.62 -0.39 5.82
C VAL A 33 12.48 -1.37 5.60
N VAL A 34 12.31 -2.35 6.50
CA VAL A 34 11.23 -3.35 6.40
C VAL A 34 9.85 -2.70 6.47
N ILE A 35 9.62 -1.84 7.46
CA ILE A 35 8.34 -1.14 7.64
C ILE A 35 8.13 -0.12 6.50
N GLY A 36 9.17 0.60 6.11
CA GLY A 36 9.12 1.54 4.99
C GLY A 36 8.77 0.86 3.66
N ALA A 37 9.28 -0.35 3.43
CA ALA A 37 8.96 -1.15 2.23
C ALA A 37 7.59 -1.82 2.30
N ALA A 38 7.09 -2.16 3.49
CA ALA A 38 5.81 -2.84 3.66
C ALA A 38 4.63 -2.03 3.11
N GLY A 39 4.64 -0.69 3.22
CA GLY A 39 3.58 0.17 2.69
C GLY A 39 3.45 0.11 1.16
N PRO A 40 4.51 0.45 0.40
CA PRO A 40 4.52 0.37 -1.06
C PRO A 40 4.25 -1.04 -1.60
N ILE A 41 4.72 -2.08 -0.91
CA ILE A 41 4.45 -3.48 -1.26
C ILE A 41 2.98 -3.85 -0.98
N GLY A 42 2.39 -3.29 0.09
CA GLY A 42 0.99 -3.50 0.43
C GLY A 42 0.01 -2.90 -0.59
N MET A 43 0.36 -1.80 -1.25
CA MET A 43 -0.49 -1.13 -2.25
C MET A 43 -1.02 -2.05 -3.36
N PRO A 44 -0.19 -2.87 -4.04
CA PRO A 44 -0.68 -3.81 -5.05
C PRO A 44 -1.24 -5.12 -4.47
N ILE A 45 -0.90 -5.48 -3.22
CA ILE A 45 -1.27 -6.77 -2.63
C ILE A 45 -2.60 -6.70 -1.88
N VAL A 46 -2.86 -5.61 -1.16
CA VAL A 46 -4.03 -5.48 -0.28
C VAL A 46 -5.35 -5.32 -1.06
N PRO A 47 -5.45 -4.52 -2.16
CA PRO A 47 -6.68 -4.42 -2.97
C PRO A 47 -7.19 -5.73 -3.58
N PRO A 48 -6.39 -6.59 -4.23
CA PRO A 48 -6.93 -7.85 -4.74
C PRO A 48 -7.42 -8.77 -3.61
N ILE A 49 -6.73 -8.75 -2.45
CA ILE A 49 -7.14 -9.52 -1.28
C ILE A 49 -8.47 -8.99 -0.71
N ARG A 50 -8.65 -7.68 -0.57
CA ARG A 50 -9.91 -7.10 -0.07
C ARG A 50 -11.10 -7.46 -0.98
N HIS A 51 -10.93 -7.35 -2.30
CA HIS A 51 -11.97 -7.70 -3.27
C HIS A 51 -12.32 -9.19 -3.23
N TYR A 52 -11.34 -10.06 -2.99
CA TYR A 52 -11.59 -11.49 -2.81
C TYR A 52 -12.48 -11.79 -1.59
N PHE A 53 -12.35 -11.02 -0.51
CA PHE A 53 -13.22 -11.13 0.67
C PHE A 53 -14.58 -10.42 0.50
N GLY A 54 -14.86 -9.83 -0.66
CA GLY A 54 -16.13 -9.15 -0.94
C GLY A 54 -16.16 -7.67 -0.56
N ASP A 55 -15.01 -7.06 -0.24
CA ASP A 55 -14.90 -5.61 -0.09
C ASP A 55 -14.91 -4.97 -1.48
N ILE A 56 -16.05 -4.42 -1.88
CA ILE A 56 -16.26 -3.77 -3.18
C ILE A 56 -15.98 -2.27 -3.04
N ASP A 57 -15.36 -1.69 -4.07
CA ASP A 57 -15.10 -0.25 -4.06
C ASP A 57 -16.42 0.55 -3.92
N PRO A 58 -16.48 1.51 -3.00
CA PRO A 58 -17.65 2.35 -2.84
C PRO A 58 -17.89 3.16 -4.12
N ALA A 59 -19.17 3.46 -4.39
CA ALA A 59 -19.52 4.32 -5.51
C ALA A 59 -18.80 5.68 -5.38
N PRO A 60 -18.29 6.25 -6.49
CA PRO A 60 -17.62 7.55 -6.47
C PRO A 60 -18.51 8.62 -5.85
N VAL A 61 -17.93 9.43 -4.95
CA VAL A 61 -18.65 10.57 -4.37
C VAL A 61 -19.05 11.53 -5.49
N PRO A 62 -20.34 11.94 -5.58
CA PRO A 62 -20.77 12.90 -6.59
C PRO A 62 -20.02 14.22 -6.42
N VAL A 63 -19.27 14.61 -7.45
CA VAL A 63 -18.54 15.89 -7.52
C VAL A 63 -19.32 16.99 -8.23
N THR A 64 -20.50 16.65 -8.74
CA THR A 64 -21.41 17.55 -9.45
C THR A 64 -22.70 17.72 -8.67
N TYR A 65 -23.30 18.92 -8.75
CA TYR A 65 -24.63 19.16 -8.18
C TYR A 65 -25.64 18.17 -8.79
N PRO A 66 -26.42 17.45 -7.96
CA PRO A 66 -27.42 16.51 -8.45
C PRO A 66 -28.60 17.31 -9.01
N GLY A 67 -28.53 17.71 -10.27
CA GLY A 67 -29.59 18.50 -10.89
C GLY A 67 -29.58 18.61 -12.41
N THR A 68 -28.50 18.21 -13.08
CA THR A 68 -28.41 18.30 -14.55
C THR A 68 -28.60 16.98 -15.30
N MET A 69 -28.71 15.84 -14.59
CA MET A 69 -28.96 14.51 -15.20
C MET A 69 -30.42 14.03 -15.13
N TRP A 70 -31.32 14.71 -14.41
CA TRP A 70 -32.74 14.42 -14.53
C TRP A 70 -33.29 15.18 -15.74
N PRO A 71 -33.94 14.52 -16.71
CA PRO A 71 -34.77 15.24 -17.67
C PRO A 71 -35.77 16.04 -16.84
N LEU A 72 -35.79 17.36 -17.01
CA LEU A 72 -36.84 18.19 -16.45
C LEU A 72 -38.17 17.57 -16.86
N HIS A 73 -38.94 17.04 -15.88
CA HIS A 73 -40.32 16.65 -16.15
C HIS A 73 -41.04 17.93 -16.53
N ASN A 74 -41.34 18.02 -17.82
CA ASN A 74 -42.06 19.13 -18.37
C ASN A 74 -43.53 19.05 -17.88
N PRO A 75 -44.06 20.05 -17.15
CA PRO A 75 -45.46 20.03 -16.74
C PRO A 75 -46.46 20.01 -17.92
N GLU A 76 -46.04 20.32 -19.15
CA GLU A 76 -46.90 20.21 -20.33
C GLU A 76 -46.84 18.87 -21.10
N SER A 77 -46.03 17.90 -20.68
CA SER A 77 -46.11 16.53 -21.21
C SER A 77 -47.15 15.72 -20.43
N GLY A 78 -48.43 15.86 -20.81
CA GLY A 78 -49.54 15.10 -20.26
C GLY A 78 -49.27 13.59 -20.25
N GLY A 79 -49.20 13.02 -19.05
CA GLY A 79 -49.01 11.59 -18.81
C GLY A 79 -49.41 11.24 -17.37
N TRP A 80 -50.72 11.06 -17.20
CA TRP A 80 -51.50 10.53 -16.07
C TRP A 80 -51.07 10.89 -14.64
#